data_AF-A0A643K4M2-F1
#
_entry.id   AF-A0A643K4M2-F1
#
_cell.length_a   1.000
_cell.length_b   1.000
_cell.length_c   1.000
_cell.angle_alpha   90.00
_cell.angle_beta   90.00
_cell.angle_gamma   90.00
#
_symmetry.space_group_name_H-M   'P 1'
#
loop_
_entity.id
_entity.type
_entity.pdbx_description
1 polymer ?
#
loop_
_entity_poly.entity_id
_entity_poly.type
_entity_poly.pdbx_seq_one_letter_code
_entity_poly.pdbx_strand_id
1 'polypeptide(L)'
;MISESINYLRNGEDWVKTVLIGGVLGLLSILIIPSFIVIGYLLRVVRTTMRGDETPPEFDDWGDMLVDGVKGFAIAFVYALIPAIIALVFGFAGFVSIVAGGGSDVAGAFGGIVTLLGLLVAFFLSIIALYLIPAALANYAETDRMGAAFEFNTLRPILTSGKYATAWLMAFVVLFASSIVVGILNIIPVLGFVVGAFVTFYAAVAAYYIIGKTWGELHEIEMMGEDEMPGQQPAV
;
A
#
# COMPACT_ATOMS: atom_id res chain seq x y z
N MET A 1 7.43 -4.33 -16.79
CA MET A 1 6.84 -4.16 -15.44
C MET A 1 5.47 -4.83 -15.24
N ILE A 2 4.34 -4.40 -15.84
CA ILE A 2 3.03 -5.05 -15.56
C ILE A 2 3.04 -6.54 -15.91
N SER A 3 3.52 -6.92 -17.10
CA SER A 3 3.61 -8.33 -17.50
C SER A 3 4.51 -9.14 -16.55
N GLU A 4 5.69 -8.60 -16.20
CA GLU A 4 6.58 -9.22 -15.21
C GLU A 4 5.89 -9.41 -13.87
N SER A 5 5.17 -8.39 -13.37
CA SER A 5 4.49 -8.46 -12.07
C SER A 5 3.40 -9.53 -12.02
N ILE A 6 2.66 -9.71 -13.11
CA ILE A 6 1.62 -10.74 -13.21
C ILE A 6 2.26 -12.13 -13.30
N ASN A 7 3.43 -12.26 -13.92
CA ASN A 7 4.15 -13.53 -14.02
C ASN A 7 5.03 -13.84 -12.82
N TYR A 8 5.38 -12.84 -11.99
CA TYR A 8 6.31 -12.97 -10.87
C TYR A 8 5.98 -14.15 -9.95
N LEU A 9 4.72 -14.29 -9.53
CA LEU A 9 4.30 -15.42 -8.70
C LEU A 9 4.63 -16.76 -9.36
N ARG A 10 4.47 -16.88 -10.69
CA ARG A 10 4.69 -18.13 -11.43
C ARG A 10 6.16 -18.49 -11.64
N ASN A 11 7.08 -17.58 -11.30
CA ASN A 11 8.52 -17.88 -11.33
C ASN A 11 8.94 -18.82 -10.19
N GLY A 12 8.15 -18.92 -9.12
CA GLY A 12 8.41 -19.84 -8.02
C GLY A 12 7.92 -21.26 -8.32
N GLU A 13 8.69 -22.26 -7.90
CA GLU A 13 8.33 -23.68 -8.08
C GLU A 13 6.99 -24.01 -7.40
N ASP A 14 6.76 -23.46 -6.20
CA ASP A 14 5.61 -23.70 -5.34
C ASP A 14 4.51 -22.62 -5.45
N TRP A 15 4.43 -21.89 -6.56
CA TRP A 15 3.55 -20.72 -6.70
C TRP A 15 2.06 -21.00 -6.40
N VAL A 16 1.57 -22.20 -6.74
CA VAL A 16 0.20 -22.61 -6.45
C VAL A 16 -0.02 -22.70 -4.94
N LYS A 17 0.92 -23.28 -4.19
CA LYS A 17 0.88 -23.37 -2.73
C LYS A 17 0.90 -21.98 -2.11
N THR A 18 1.73 -21.07 -2.60
CA THR A 18 1.77 -19.67 -2.17
C THR A 18 0.43 -18.96 -2.38
N VAL A 19 -0.17 -19.09 -3.56
CA VAL A 19 -1.50 -18.52 -3.85
C VAL A 19 -2.58 -19.16 -2.98
N LEU A 20 -2.52 -20.46 -2.75
CA LEU A 20 -3.48 -21.16 -1.90
C LEU A 20 -3.41 -20.68 -0.45
N ILE A 21 -2.20 -20.60 0.13
CA ILE A 21 -1.98 -20.10 1.49
C ILE A 21 -2.45 -18.65 1.59
N GLY A 22 -1.99 -17.77 0.69
CA GLY A 22 -2.35 -16.36 0.70
C GLY A 22 -3.84 -16.12 0.52
N GLY A 23 -4.50 -16.86 -0.37
CA GLY A 23 -5.95 -16.79 -0.57
C GLY A 23 -6.74 -17.26 0.66
N VAL A 24 -6.33 -18.36 1.30
CA VAL A 24 -6.96 -18.84 2.54
C VAL A 24 -6.76 -17.85 3.67
N LEU A 25 -5.57 -17.26 3.84
CA LEU A 25 -5.34 -16.19 4.81
C LEU A 25 -6.20 -14.96 4.51
N GLY A 26 -6.41 -14.64 3.22
CA GLY A 26 -7.34 -13.61 2.77
C GLY A 26 -8.78 -13.89 3.24
N LEU A 27 -9.26 -15.13 3.09
CA LEU A 27 -10.59 -15.52 3.60
C LEU A 27 -10.68 -15.47 5.12
N LEU A 28 -9.60 -15.84 5.81
CA LEU A 28 -9.52 -15.82 7.27
C LEU A 28 -9.19 -14.43 7.84
N SER A 29 -9.05 -13.39 7.00
CA SER A 29 -8.69 -12.04 7.45
C SER A 29 -9.74 -11.41 8.37
N ILE A 30 -10.97 -11.95 8.41
CA ILE A 30 -11.99 -11.60 9.43
C ILE A 30 -11.50 -11.84 10.87
N LEU A 31 -10.53 -12.74 11.07
CA LEU A 31 -9.92 -13.03 12.36
C LEU A 31 -8.79 -12.06 12.74
N ILE A 32 -8.52 -11.05 11.91
CA ILE A 32 -7.48 -10.01 12.07
C ILE A 32 -6.06 -10.56 11.94
N ILE A 33 -5.66 -11.58 12.71
CA ILE A 33 -4.30 -12.14 12.71
C ILE A 33 -3.84 -12.58 11.30
N PRO A 34 -4.65 -13.30 10.50
CA PRO A 34 -4.25 -13.69 9.14
C PRO A 34 -3.95 -12.51 8.22
N SER A 35 -4.60 -11.37 8.43
CA SER A 35 -4.37 -10.17 7.62
C SER A 35 -2.96 -9.60 7.82
N PHE A 36 -2.44 -9.65 9.06
CA PHE A 36 -1.07 -9.23 9.33
C PHE A 36 -0.06 -10.14 8.65
N ILE A 37 -0.29 -11.47 8.63
CA ILE A 37 0.59 -12.40 7.92
C ILE A 37 0.64 -12.07 6.42
N VAL A 38 -0.50 -11.77 5.79
CA VAL A 38 -0.52 -11.34 4.38
C VAL A 38 0.27 -10.05 4.17
N ILE A 39 0.12 -9.05 5.05
CA ILE A 39 0.92 -7.81 4.97
C ILE A 39 2.42 -8.11 5.10
N GLY A 40 2.81 -8.96 6.04
CA GLY A 40 4.20 -9.38 6.21
C GLY A 40 4.77 -10.07 4.97
N TYR A 41 3.98 -10.94 4.34
CA TYR A 41 4.35 -11.57 3.07
C TYR A 41 4.58 -10.52 1.97
N LEU A 42 3.69 -9.53 1.84
CA LEU A 42 3.84 -8.45 0.86
C LEU A 42 5.09 -7.59 1.11
N LEU A 43 5.45 -7.36 2.38
CA LEU A 43 6.71 -6.70 2.74
C LEU A 43 7.92 -7.54 2.37
N ARG A 44 7.85 -8.86 2.53
CA ARG A 44 8.90 -9.78 2.09
C ARG A 44 9.06 -9.73 0.56
N VAL A 45 7.96 -9.69 -0.20
CA VAL A 45 7.99 -9.50 -1.66
C VAL A 45 8.71 -8.19 -2.01
N VAL A 46 8.40 -7.08 -1.33
CA VAL A 46 9.10 -5.81 -1.55
C VAL A 46 10.60 -5.94 -1.26
N ARG A 47 10.96 -6.60 -0.16
CA ARG A 47 12.36 -6.82 0.28
C ARG A 47 13.17 -7.69 -0.69
N THR A 48 12.58 -8.73 -1.27
CA THR A 48 13.28 -9.60 -2.23
C THR A 48 13.38 -8.93 -3.59
N THR A 49 12.30 -8.34 -4.09
CA THR A 49 12.25 -7.74 -5.42
C THR A 49 13.08 -6.46 -5.54
N MET A 50 13.22 -5.68 -4.47
CA MET A 50 14.15 -4.52 -4.47
C MET A 50 15.62 -4.94 -4.60
N ARG A 51 15.95 -6.20 -4.27
CA ARG A 51 17.31 -6.75 -4.40
C ARG A 51 17.52 -7.47 -5.74
N GLY A 52 16.57 -7.35 -6.66
CA GLY A 52 16.61 -8.00 -7.97
C GLY A 52 16.23 -9.49 -7.98
N ASP A 53 15.67 -10.02 -6.88
CA ASP A 53 15.20 -11.41 -6.84
C ASP A 53 13.86 -11.55 -7.60
N GLU A 54 13.87 -12.39 -8.63
CA GLU A 54 12.70 -12.67 -9.46
C GLU A 54 11.88 -13.87 -8.99
N THR A 55 12.30 -14.54 -7.91
CA THR A 55 11.57 -15.63 -7.29
C THR A 55 10.68 -15.11 -6.14
N PRO A 56 9.42 -15.55 -6.05
CA PRO A 56 8.54 -15.19 -4.94
C PRO A 56 9.01 -15.86 -3.64
N PRO A 57 8.95 -15.14 -2.50
CA PRO A 57 9.28 -15.75 -1.21
C PRO A 57 8.29 -16.85 -0.84
N GLU A 58 8.71 -17.75 0.05
CA GLU A 58 7.85 -18.79 0.61
C GLU A 58 7.11 -18.30 1.88
N PHE A 59 6.06 -19.03 2.24
CA PHE A 59 5.39 -18.90 3.54
C PHE A 59 6.11 -19.73 4.61
N ASP A 60 7.27 -19.25 5.01
CA ASP A 60 8.06 -19.72 6.15
C ASP A 60 8.16 -18.62 7.23
N ASP A 61 8.81 -18.94 8.35
CA ASP A 61 9.08 -18.00 9.44
C ASP A 61 7.87 -17.12 9.82
N TRP A 62 6.72 -17.78 10.00
CA TRP A 62 5.41 -17.15 10.24
C TRP A 62 5.40 -16.12 11.37
N GLY A 63 6.25 -16.31 12.39
CA GLY A 63 6.40 -15.37 13.50
C GLY A 63 6.96 -14.03 13.03
N ASP A 64 8.04 -14.05 12.24
CA ASP A 64 8.66 -12.84 11.69
C ASP A 64 7.73 -12.16 10.69
N MET A 65 7.04 -12.96 9.86
CA MET A 65 6.02 -12.45 8.93
C MET A 65 4.87 -11.75 9.67
N LEU A 66 4.40 -12.32 10.78
CA LEU A 66 3.38 -11.68 11.60
C LEU A 66 3.88 -10.36 12.20
N VAL A 67 5.12 -10.33 12.73
CA VAL A 67 5.72 -9.12 13.31
C VAL A 67 5.89 -8.02 12.26
N ASP A 68 6.46 -8.35 11.10
CA ASP A 68 6.60 -7.42 9.97
C ASP A 68 5.23 -6.92 9.50
N GLY A 69 4.24 -7.81 9.46
CA GLY A 69 2.85 -7.49 9.17
C GLY A 69 2.21 -6.47 10.10
N VAL A 70 2.38 -6.66 11.42
CA VAL A 70 1.89 -5.74 12.44
C VAL A 70 2.57 -4.37 12.32
N LYS A 71 3.89 -4.34 12.10
CA LYS A 71 4.64 -3.09 11.92
C LYS A 71 4.22 -2.37 10.64
N GLY A 72 4.06 -3.09 9.53
CA GLY A 72 3.55 -2.55 8.27
C GLY A 72 2.14 -1.97 8.41
N PHE A 73 1.25 -2.69 9.10
CA PHE A 73 -0.08 -2.18 9.42
C PHE A 73 0.00 -0.90 10.26
N ALA A 74 0.84 -0.86 11.31
CA ALA A 74 0.98 0.32 12.15
C ALA A 74 1.46 1.54 11.36
N ILE A 75 2.39 1.35 10.42
CA ILE A 75 2.85 2.42 9.50
C ILE A 75 1.67 2.93 8.66
N ALA A 76 0.99 2.04 7.95
CA ALA A 76 -0.15 2.41 7.11
C ALA A 76 -1.28 3.09 7.92
N PHE A 77 -1.53 2.60 9.13
CA PHE A 77 -2.50 3.16 10.06
C PHE A 77 -2.16 4.59 10.48
N VAL A 78 -0.89 4.88 10.81
CA VAL A 78 -0.45 6.25 11.14
C VAL A 78 -0.66 7.20 9.97
N TYR A 79 -0.35 6.79 8.75
CA TYR A 79 -0.61 7.59 7.54
C TYR A 79 -2.11 7.82 7.30
N ALA A 80 -2.96 6.81 7.56
CA ALA A 80 -4.40 6.91 7.41
C ALA A 80 -5.09 7.71 8.53
N LEU A 81 -4.41 7.95 9.65
CA LEU A 81 -5.00 8.61 10.81
C LEU A 81 -5.39 10.07 10.53
N ILE A 82 -4.55 10.80 9.80
CA ILE A 82 -4.79 12.21 9.48
C ILE A 82 -6.11 12.40 8.69
N PRO A 83 -6.32 11.76 7.52
CA PRO A 83 -7.58 11.89 6.81
C PRO A 83 -8.77 11.40 7.63
N ALA A 84 -8.61 10.33 8.41
CA ALA A 84 -9.68 9.79 9.26
C ALA A 84 -10.11 10.79 10.34
N ILE A 85 -9.16 11.46 11.02
CA ILE A 85 -9.45 12.49 12.02
C ILE A 85 -10.18 13.67 11.37
N ILE A 86 -9.74 14.13 10.20
CA ILE A 86 -10.40 15.23 9.49
C ILE A 86 -11.84 14.85 9.12
N ALA A 87 -12.06 13.65 8.57
CA ALA A 87 -13.39 13.16 8.26
C ALA A 87 -14.27 13.08 9.51
N LEU A 88 -13.73 12.58 10.63
CA LEU A 88 -14.45 12.44 11.89
C LEU A 88 -14.83 13.81 12.48
N VAL A 89 -13.88 14.74 12.55
CA VAL A 89 -14.09 16.07 13.15
C VAL A 89 -15.14 16.85 12.36
N PHE A 90 -15.03 16.91 11.04
CA PHE A 90 -15.96 17.67 10.22
C PHE A 90 -17.32 16.97 10.07
N GLY A 91 -17.34 15.64 9.96
CA GLY A 91 -18.58 14.87 9.96
C GLY A 91 -19.33 15.03 11.28
N PHE A 92 -18.62 15.00 12.41
CA PHE A 92 -19.21 15.25 13.73
C PHE A 92 -19.70 16.70 13.87
N ALA A 93 -18.91 17.69 13.43
CA ALA A 93 -19.31 19.09 13.48
C ALA A 93 -20.58 19.36 12.65
N GLY A 94 -20.66 18.78 11.44
CA GLY A 94 -21.85 18.88 10.60
C GLY A 94 -23.06 18.17 11.21
N PHE A 95 -22.87 17.00 11.79
CA PHE A 95 -23.91 16.28 12.54
C PHE A 95 -24.44 17.11 13.72
N VAL A 96 -23.56 17.68 14.54
CA VAL A 96 -23.92 18.55 15.67
C VAL A 96 -24.71 19.76 15.19
N SER A 97 -24.31 20.41 14.09
CA SER A 97 -25.04 21.53 13.51
C SER A 97 -26.49 21.16 13.16
N ILE A 98 -26.70 19.99 12.54
CA ILE A 98 -28.03 19.53 12.13
C ILE A 98 -28.91 19.25 13.36
N VAL A 99 -28.36 18.55 14.36
CA VAL A 99 -29.10 18.15 15.57
C VAL A 99 -29.39 19.34 16.48
N ALA A 100 -28.36 20.14 16.79
CA ALA A 100 -28.49 21.31 17.67
C ALA A 100 -29.30 22.45 17.01
N GLY A 101 -29.32 22.49 15.67
CA GLY A 101 -30.08 23.46 14.89
C GLY A 101 -31.60 23.27 14.89
N GLY A 102 -32.12 22.24 15.58
CA GLY A 102 -33.56 22.07 15.84
C GLY A 102 -34.41 21.89 14.58
N GLY A 103 -33.84 21.38 13.49
CA GLY A 103 -34.53 21.21 12.21
C GLY A 103 -34.64 22.48 11.36
N SER A 104 -33.90 23.55 11.67
CA SER A 104 -33.86 24.74 10.81
C SER A 104 -33.10 24.47 9.50
N ASP A 105 -33.66 24.94 8.38
CA ASP A 105 -33.06 24.79 7.04
C ASP A 105 -31.65 25.38 6.97
N VAL A 106 -31.42 26.49 7.66
CA VAL A 106 -30.10 27.17 7.71
C VAL A 106 -29.07 26.30 8.41
N ALA A 107 -29.41 25.67 9.54
CA ALA A 107 -28.48 24.78 10.26
C ALA A 107 -28.26 23.46 9.51
N GLY A 108 -29.29 22.97 8.81
CA GLY A 108 -29.19 21.84 7.89
C GLY A 108 -28.23 22.11 6.74
N ALA A 109 -28.39 23.26 6.06
CA ALA A 109 -27.51 23.68 4.97
C ALA A 109 -26.07 23.89 5.45
N PHE A 110 -25.87 24.57 6.58
CA PHE A 110 -24.54 24.77 7.15
C PHE A 110 -23.87 23.45 7.53
N GLY A 111 -24.58 22.57 8.24
CA GLY A 111 -24.07 21.26 8.62
C GLY A 111 -23.72 20.36 7.42
N GLY A 112 -24.54 20.42 6.35
CA GLY A 112 -24.26 19.75 5.09
C GLY A 112 -23.00 20.28 4.42
N ILE A 113 -22.82 21.60 4.32
CA ILE A 113 -21.63 22.22 3.73
C ILE A 113 -20.37 21.89 4.52
N VAL A 114 -20.40 21.99 5.85
CA VAL A 114 -19.27 21.64 6.71
C VAL A 114 -18.86 20.17 6.54
N THR A 115 -19.84 19.26 6.53
CA THR A 115 -19.58 17.83 6.29
C THR A 115 -18.95 17.61 4.93
N LEU A 116 -19.52 18.18 3.87
CA LEU A 116 -19.05 18.01 2.50
C LEU A 116 -17.61 18.51 2.32
N LEU A 117 -17.30 19.72 2.82
CA LEU A 117 -15.96 20.28 2.74
C LEU A 117 -14.95 19.44 3.51
N GLY A 118 -15.31 18.99 4.71
CA GLY A 118 -14.47 18.11 5.52
C GLY A 118 -14.19 16.77 4.86
N LEU A 119 -15.22 16.13 4.30
CA LEU A 119 -15.07 14.87 3.56
C LEU A 119 -14.25 15.06 2.29
N LEU A 120 -14.37 16.20 1.60
CA LEU A 120 -13.56 16.51 0.43
C LEU A 120 -12.08 16.65 0.80
N VAL A 121 -11.76 17.37 1.87
CA VAL A 121 -10.38 17.49 2.38
C VAL A 121 -9.85 16.11 2.80
N ALA A 122 -10.63 15.35 3.57
CA ALA A 122 -10.24 14.00 3.99
C ALA A 122 -10.01 13.06 2.80
N PHE A 123 -10.82 13.17 1.74
CA PHE A 123 -10.67 12.41 0.52
C PHE A 123 -9.32 12.70 -0.17
N PHE A 124 -8.98 13.98 -0.37
CA PHE A 124 -7.67 14.34 -0.95
C PHE A 124 -6.49 13.90 -0.08
N LEU A 125 -6.59 14.07 1.25
CA LEU A 125 -5.58 13.57 2.18
C LEU A 125 -5.46 12.04 2.15
N SER A 126 -6.55 11.32 1.91
CA SER A 126 -6.53 9.86 1.76
C SER A 126 -5.79 9.42 0.50
N ILE A 127 -5.95 10.15 -0.62
CA ILE A 127 -5.18 9.90 -1.85
C ILE A 127 -3.69 10.15 -1.60
N ILE A 128 -3.34 11.23 -0.90
CA ILE A 128 -1.96 11.52 -0.53
C ILE A 128 -1.40 10.38 0.34
N ALA A 129 -2.12 9.96 1.37
CA ALA A 129 -1.71 8.83 2.21
C ALA A 129 -1.53 7.54 1.38
N LEU A 130 -2.46 7.23 0.48
CA LEU A 130 -2.39 6.06 -0.41
C LEU A 130 -1.16 6.10 -1.35
N TYR A 131 -0.73 7.30 -1.76
CA TYR A 131 0.50 7.49 -2.55
C TYR A 131 1.77 7.32 -1.71
N LEU A 132 1.75 7.74 -0.45
CA LEU A 132 2.90 7.70 0.45
C LEU A 132 3.16 6.32 1.05
N ILE A 133 2.11 5.56 1.37
CA ILE A 133 2.21 4.29 2.10
C ILE A 133 3.15 3.27 1.42
N PRO A 134 3.09 3.01 0.10
CA PRO A 134 3.96 2.01 -0.52
C PRO A 134 5.45 2.36 -0.41
N ALA A 135 5.83 3.63 -0.59
CA ALA A 135 7.19 4.12 -0.38
C ALA A 135 7.64 4.01 1.09
N ALA A 136 6.77 4.37 2.03
CA ALA A 136 7.04 4.25 3.46
C ALA A 136 7.28 2.79 3.88
N LEU A 137 6.47 1.87 3.36
CA LEU A 137 6.61 0.43 3.58
C LEU A 137 7.88 -0.14 2.92
N ALA A 138 8.24 0.34 1.73
CA ALA A 138 9.47 -0.07 1.07
C ALA A 138 10.72 0.40 1.84
N ASN A 139 10.75 1.65 2.32
CA ASN A 139 11.84 2.15 3.16
C ASN A 139 11.95 1.39 4.49
N TYR A 140 10.81 1.01 5.09
CA TYR A 140 10.79 0.12 6.24
C TYR A 140 11.37 -1.26 5.90
N ALA A 141 10.94 -1.87 4.79
CA ALA A 141 11.40 -3.19 4.38
C ALA A 141 12.90 -3.24 4.02
N GLU A 142 13.45 -2.12 3.56
CA GLU A 142 14.89 -1.95 3.28
C GLU A 142 15.70 -1.78 4.56
N THR A 143 15.24 -0.94 5.48
CA THR A 143 16.04 -0.50 6.65
C THR A 143 15.77 -1.26 7.94
N ASP A 144 14.66 -2.01 8.01
CA ASP A 144 14.11 -2.67 9.20
C ASP A 144 13.81 -1.71 10.39
N ARG A 145 13.83 -0.40 10.15
CA ARG A 145 13.54 0.64 11.16
C ARG A 145 12.15 1.23 10.90
N MET A 146 11.22 1.05 11.83
CA MET A 146 9.87 1.65 11.70
C MET A 146 9.91 3.18 11.54
N GLY A 147 10.87 3.85 12.19
CA GLY A 147 11.05 5.30 12.07
C GLY A 147 11.40 5.76 10.65
N ALA A 148 12.08 4.92 9.87
CA ALA A 148 12.45 5.23 8.49
C ALA A 148 11.23 5.42 7.59
N ALA A 149 10.12 4.73 7.89
CA ALA A 149 8.86 4.90 7.19
C ALA A 149 8.32 6.33 7.22
N PHE A 150 8.79 7.18 8.15
CA PHE A 150 8.34 8.57 8.33
C PHE A 150 9.44 9.60 8.05
N GLU A 151 10.61 9.17 7.58
CA GLU A 151 11.73 10.06 7.25
C GLU A 151 11.42 10.83 5.94
N PHE A 152 10.71 11.95 6.06
CA PHE A 152 10.24 12.72 4.90
C PHE A 152 11.37 13.15 3.95
N ASN A 153 12.54 13.48 4.48
CA ASN A 153 13.68 13.90 3.65
C ASN A 153 14.18 12.76 2.76
N THR A 154 14.15 11.52 3.26
CA THR A 154 14.50 10.30 2.52
C THR A 154 13.42 9.96 1.48
N LEU A 155 12.14 10.09 1.85
CA LEU A 155 11.04 9.73 0.96
C LEU A 155 10.78 10.75 -0.15
N ARG A 156 11.03 12.04 0.09
CA ARG A 156 10.64 13.12 -0.82
C ARG A 156 11.22 12.96 -2.23
N PRO A 157 12.53 12.70 -2.46
CA PRO A 157 13.09 12.51 -3.80
C PRO A 157 12.36 11.41 -4.57
N ILE A 158 12.14 10.27 -3.92
CA ILE A 158 11.45 9.10 -4.48
C ILE A 158 10.00 9.44 -4.83
N LEU A 159 9.25 10.02 -3.89
CA LEU A 159 7.84 10.39 -4.07
C LEU A 159 7.64 11.42 -5.21
N THR A 160 8.62 12.29 -5.44
CA THR A 160 8.58 13.27 -6.54
C THR A 160 9.11 12.73 -7.87
N SER A 161 9.65 11.52 -7.90
CA SER A 161 10.16 10.91 -9.13
C SER A 161 9.02 10.46 -10.04
N GLY A 162 9.14 10.76 -11.34
CA GLY A 162 8.18 10.27 -12.35
C GLY A 162 8.15 8.73 -12.44
N LYS A 163 9.26 8.08 -12.09
CA LYS A 163 9.40 6.63 -12.06
C LYS A 163 8.54 6.01 -10.96
N TYR A 164 8.63 6.50 -9.73
CA TYR A 164 7.76 6.04 -8.63
C TYR A 164 6.29 6.34 -8.92
N ALA A 165 5.96 7.53 -9.44
CA ALA A 165 4.58 7.88 -9.80
C ALA A 165 3.99 6.91 -10.83
N THR A 166 4.79 6.54 -11.85
CA THR A 166 4.39 5.58 -12.87
C THR A 166 4.21 4.18 -12.28
N ALA A 167 5.14 3.74 -11.43
CA ALA A 167 5.06 2.44 -10.76
C ALA A 167 3.84 2.33 -9.83
N TRP A 168 3.56 3.37 -9.05
CA TRP A 168 2.36 3.46 -8.22
C TRP A 168 1.10 3.36 -9.07
N LEU A 169 1.03 4.05 -10.21
CA LEU A 169 -0.12 3.98 -11.11
C LEU A 169 -0.28 2.58 -11.72
N MET A 170 0.82 1.91 -12.09
CA MET A 170 0.78 0.53 -12.58
C MET A 170 0.26 -0.43 -11.50
N ALA A 171 0.77 -0.32 -10.26
CA ALA A 171 0.29 -1.09 -9.13
C ALA A 171 -1.21 -0.84 -8.86
N PHE A 172 -1.65 0.42 -8.92
CA PHE A 172 -3.06 0.78 -8.84
C PHE A 172 -3.90 0.14 -9.94
N VAL A 173 -3.44 0.16 -11.20
CA VAL A 173 -4.14 -0.47 -12.33
C VAL A 173 -4.28 -1.98 -12.14
N VAL A 174 -3.25 -2.67 -11.61
CA VAL A 174 -3.32 -4.11 -11.31
C VAL A 174 -4.38 -4.39 -10.24
N LEU A 175 -4.39 -3.64 -9.14
CA LEU A 175 -5.38 -3.80 -8.08
C LEU A 175 -6.79 -3.44 -8.55
N PHE A 176 -6.92 -2.39 -9.36
CA PHE A 176 -8.20 -1.97 -9.93
C PHE A 176 -8.75 -3.02 -10.90
N ALA A 177 -7.92 -3.56 -11.81
CA ALA A 177 -8.32 -4.65 -12.69
C ALA A 177 -8.77 -5.89 -11.91
N SER A 178 -8.06 -6.23 -10.83
CA SER A 178 -8.48 -7.29 -9.90
C SER A 178 -9.86 -7.03 -9.30
N SER A 179 -10.13 -5.79 -8.86
CA SER A 179 -11.45 -5.44 -8.30
C SER A 179 -12.60 -5.62 -9.30
N ILE A 180 -12.37 -5.34 -10.59
CA ILE A 180 -13.35 -5.61 -11.65
C ILE A 180 -13.59 -7.11 -11.81
N VAL A 181 -12.52 -7.92 -11.84
CA VAL A 181 -12.63 -9.39 -11.93
C VAL A 181 -13.42 -9.93 -10.74
N VAL A 182 -13.08 -9.52 -9.52
CA VAL A 182 -13.80 -9.89 -8.31
C VAL A 182 -15.27 -9.44 -8.37
N GLY A 183 -15.55 -8.24 -8.87
CA GLY A 183 -16.91 -7.73 -9.08
C GLY A 183 -17.74 -8.62 -10.01
N ILE A 184 -17.15 -9.11 -11.10
CA ILE A 184 -17.79 -10.06 -12.03
C ILE A 184 -18.01 -11.43 -11.36
N LEU A 185 -17.02 -11.94 -10.63
CA LEU A 185 -17.13 -13.23 -9.96
C LEU A 185 -18.23 -13.26 -8.89
N ASN A 186 -18.54 -12.10 -8.29
CA ASN A 186 -19.63 -11.95 -7.31
C ASN A 186 -21.05 -12.11 -7.89
N ILE A 187 -21.20 -12.33 -9.21
CA ILE A 187 -22.48 -12.81 -9.78
C ILE A 187 -22.94 -14.11 -9.10
N ILE A 188 -22.00 -14.96 -8.68
CA ILE A 188 -22.29 -16.11 -7.82
C ILE A 188 -21.70 -15.81 -6.43
N PRO A 189 -22.50 -15.38 -5.44
CA PRO A 189 -21.96 -14.75 -4.23
C PRO A 189 -20.93 -15.60 -3.47
N VAL A 190 -21.20 -16.89 -3.28
CA VAL A 190 -20.28 -17.78 -2.53
C VAL A 190 -19.00 -18.06 -3.31
N LEU A 191 -19.10 -18.34 -4.62
CA LEU A 191 -17.93 -18.58 -5.46
C LEU A 191 -17.11 -17.30 -5.64
N GLY A 192 -17.78 -16.16 -5.83
CA GLY A 192 -17.14 -14.85 -5.96
C GLY A 192 -16.39 -14.44 -4.71
N PHE A 193 -16.96 -14.68 -3.53
CA PHE A 193 -16.26 -14.46 -2.26
C PHE A 193 -15.00 -15.32 -2.13
N VAL A 194 -15.12 -16.63 -2.38
CA VAL A 194 -14.00 -17.57 -2.24
C VAL A 194 -12.90 -17.27 -3.27
N VAL A 195 -13.23 -17.30 -4.57
CA VAL A 195 -12.27 -17.08 -5.66
C VAL A 195 -11.71 -15.65 -5.61
N GLY A 196 -12.52 -14.68 -5.21
CA GLY A 196 -12.12 -13.29 -5.11
C GLY A 196 -10.96 -13.06 -4.14
N ALA A 197 -10.87 -13.83 -3.04
CA ALA A 197 -9.74 -13.76 -2.12
C ALA A 197 -8.41 -14.17 -2.79
N PHE A 198 -8.42 -15.25 -3.58
CA PHE A 198 -7.22 -15.70 -4.31
C PHE A 198 -6.80 -14.71 -5.39
N VAL A 199 -7.77 -14.16 -6.14
CA VAL A 199 -7.52 -13.13 -7.17
C VAL A 199 -6.93 -11.87 -6.53
N THR A 200 -7.49 -11.43 -5.40
CA THR A 200 -7.02 -10.24 -4.68
C THR A 200 -5.61 -10.45 -4.13
N PHE A 201 -5.31 -11.60 -3.53
CA PHE A 201 -3.96 -11.92 -3.07
C PHE A 201 -2.96 -11.91 -4.22
N TYR A 202 -3.28 -12.57 -5.33
CA TYR A 202 -2.42 -12.60 -6.52
C TYR A 202 -2.09 -11.19 -7.02
N ALA A 203 -3.12 -10.35 -7.15
CA ALA A 203 -2.97 -8.97 -7.60
C ALA A 203 -2.18 -8.11 -6.60
N ALA A 204 -2.34 -8.34 -5.29
CA ALA A 204 -1.56 -7.66 -4.27
C ALA A 204 -0.07 -8.00 -4.38
N VAL A 205 0.29 -9.26 -4.57
CA VAL A 205 1.70 -9.66 -4.78
C VAL A 205 2.28 -8.99 -6.03
N ALA A 206 1.54 -8.99 -7.14
CA ALA A 206 1.96 -8.31 -8.37
C ALA A 206 2.15 -6.79 -8.16
N ALA A 207 1.23 -6.14 -7.45
CA ALA A 207 1.34 -4.72 -7.14
C ALA A 207 2.58 -4.41 -6.28
N TYR A 208 2.84 -5.21 -5.24
CA TYR A 208 3.99 -5.02 -4.35
C TYR A 208 5.32 -5.38 -5.01
N TYR A 209 5.34 -6.31 -5.97
CA TYR A 209 6.48 -6.55 -6.86
C TYR A 209 6.87 -5.28 -7.63
N ILE A 210 5.89 -4.58 -8.22
CA ILE A 210 6.16 -3.34 -8.97
C ILE A 210 6.82 -2.29 -8.07
N ILE A 211 6.32 -2.16 -6.84
CA ILE A 211 6.85 -1.22 -5.85
C ILE A 211 8.26 -1.59 -5.44
N GLY A 212 8.52 -2.83 -5.04
CA GLY A 212 9.84 -3.28 -4.60
C GLY A 212 10.88 -3.17 -5.71
N LYS A 213 10.57 -3.65 -6.91
CA LYS A 213 11.46 -3.50 -8.08
C LYS A 213 11.80 -2.04 -8.35
N THR A 214 10.80 -1.16 -8.37
CA THR A 214 11.02 0.28 -8.60
C THR A 214 11.89 0.91 -7.52
N TRP A 215 11.70 0.48 -6.27
CA TRP A 215 12.46 0.97 -5.13
C TRP A 215 13.95 0.64 -5.27
N GLY A 216 14.27 -0.61 -5.61
CA GLY A 216 15.65 -1.05 -5.88
C GLY A 216 16.29 -0.26 -7.01
N GLU A 217 15.59 -0.12 -8.14
CA GLU A 217 16.10 0.60 -9.30
C GLU A 217 16.26 2.12 -9.07
N LEU A 218 15.64 2.72 -8.05
CA LEU A 218 15.82 4.13 -7.70
C LEU A 218 17.06 4.34 -6.81
N HIS A 219 17.35 3.41 -5.90
CA HIS A 219 18.53 3.48 -5.03
C HIS A 219 19.83 3.09 -5.74
N GLU A 220 19.78 2.18 -6.72
CA GLU A 220 20.94 1.88 -7.57
C GLU A 220 21.41 3.12 -8.36
N ILE A 221 20.47 3.99 -8.78
CA ILE A 221 20.78 5.24 -9.50
C ILE A 221 21.43 6.27 -8.57
N GLU A 222 20.99 6.38 -7.31
CA GLU A 222 21.62 7.27 -6.33
C GLU A 222 23.06 6.84 -6.01
N MET A 223 23.31 5.54 -5.85
CA MET A 223 24.65 5.01 -5.56
C MET A 223 25.63 5.19 -6.74
N MET A 224 25.18 4.98 -7.99
CA MET A 224 26.00 5.23 -9.18
C MET A 224 26.32 6.73 -9.37
N GLY A 225 25.38 7.63 -9.01
CA GLY A 225 25.58 9.08 -9.11
C GLY A 225 26.53 9.65 -8.06
N GLU A 226 26.66 9.02 -6.89
CA GLU A 226 27.63 9.39 -5.85
C GLU A 226 29.04 8.89 -6.18
N ASP A 227 29.19 7.69 -6.75
CA ASP A 227 30.49 7.12 -7.15
C ASP A 227 31.09 7.79 -8.40
N GLU A 228 30.27 8.42 -9.25
CA GLU A 228 30.71 9.18 -10.44
C GLU A 228 31.13 10.64 -10.15
N MET A 229 31.31 11.03 -8.89
CA MET A 229 31.96 12.30 -8.52
C MET A 229 33.43 12.06 -8.11
N PRO A 230 34.35 11.73 -9.06
CA PRO A 230 35.77 11.72 -8.76
C PRO A 230 36.17 13.13 -8.34
N GLY A 231 36.84 13.18 -7.18
CA GLY A 231 37.12 14.39 -6.43
C GLY A 231 37.47 15.62 -7.28
N GLN A 232 36.84 16.73 -6.94
CA GLN A 232 37.44 18.04 -7.18
C GLN A 232 38.75 18.12 -6.41
N GLN A 233 39.82 17.66 -7.04
CA GLN A 233 41.19 17.93 -6.63
C GLN A 233 41.42 19.42 -6.87
N PRO A 234 41.79 20.22 -5.86
CA PRO A 234 42.02 21.63 -6.06
C PRO A 234 43.30 21.79 -6.88
N ALA A 235 43.15 22.29 -8.12
CA ALA A 235 44.28 22.73 -8.92
C ALA A 235 44.61 24.18 -8.54
N VAL A 236 45.66 24.30 -7.72
CA VAL A 236 46.61 25.42 -7.55
C VAL A 236 46.04 26.79 -7.15
#